data_AF-A0A7J8NEK0-F1
#
_entry.id   AF-A0A7J8NEK0-F1
#
_cell.length_a   1.000
_cell.length_b   1.000
_cell.length_c   1.000
_cell.angle_alpha   90.00
_cell.angle_beta   90.00
_cell.angle_gamma   90.00
#
_symmetry.space_group_name_H-M   'P 1'
#
loop_
_entity.id
_entity.type
_entity.pdbx_description
1 polymer ?
#
loop_
_entity_poly.entity_id
_entity_poly.type
_entity_poly.pdbx_seq_one_letter_code
_entity_poly.pdbx_strand_id
1 'polypeptide(L)'
;NLPEVRSAHEVLEVPTVSARFGTAPFFWNWGMEAMTNLLPAEFLRDRSKVQQLVEWFDPLVRAVDGIAGERVSMRVDLECTNGRSTLALFSHRRLSVAVGNATAAFAVAILEGSTQPGVWFPEEPEGIAVEAREELLKRAAEGAIAFVMNK
;
A
#
# COMPACT_ATOMS: atom_id res chain seq x y z
N ASN A 1 9.30 -5.86 -5.87
CA ASN A 1 7.83 -6.00 -5.89
C ASN A 1 7.29 -5.92 -4.49
N LEU A 2 6.15 -5.26 -4.32
CA LEU A 2 5.46 -5.16 -3.04
C LEU A 2 4.85 -6.53 -2.66
N PRO A 3 4.74 -6.88 -1.37
CA PRO A 3 4.26 -8.19 -0.94
C PRO A 3 2.91 -8.57 -1.54
N GLU A 4 1.97 -7.63 -1.64
CA GLU A 4 0.62 -7.81 -2.16
C GLU A 4 0.59 -8.27 -3.63
N VAL A 5 1.63 -7.99 -4.42
CA VAL A 5 1.71 -8.48 -5.80
C VAL A 5 1.83 -9.99 -5.82
N ARG A 6 2.66 -10.52 -4.92
CA ARG A 6 2.92 -11.95 -4.83
C ARG A 6 1.75 -12.65 -4.16
N SER A 7 1.30 -12.17 -3.01
CA SER A 7 0.22 -12.80 -2.26
C SER A 7 -1.12 -12.72 -3.01
N ALA A 8 -1.45 -11.63 -3.72
CA ALA A 8 -2.65 -11.63 -4.57
C ALA A 8 -2.56 -12.64 -5.72
N HIS A 9 -1.38 -12.83 -6.33
CA HIS A 9 -1.20 -13.86 -7.37
C HIS A 9 -1.38 -15.27 -6.80
N GLU A 10 -0.73 -15.56 -5.67
CA GLU A 10 -0.71 -16.89 -5.07
C GLU A 10 -2.05 -17.24 -4.38
N VAL A 11 -2.67 -16.28 -3.69
CA VAL A 11 -3.84 -16.51 -2.83
C VAL A 11 -5.16 -16.26 -3.56
N LEU A 12 -5.22 -15.25 -4.44
CA LEU A 12 -6.43 -14.94 -5.21
C LEU A 12 -6.41 -15.59 -6.61
N GLU A 13 -5.35 -16.34 -6.92
CA GLU A 13 -5.14 -17.04 -8.20
C GLU A 13 -5.23 -16.11 -9.44
N VAL A 14 -4.89 -14.84 -9.28
CA VAL A 14 -4.90 -13.85 -10.37
C VAL A 14 -3.64 -14.02 -11.21
N PRO A 15 -3.72 -14.40 -12.51
CA PRO A 15 -2.53 -14.76 -13.30
C PRO A 15 -1.53 -13.62 -13.49
N THR A 16 -2.04 -12.38 -13.56
CA THR A 16 -1.23 -11.19 -13.81
C THR A 16 -1.54 -10.16 -12.75
N VAL A 17 -0.58 -9.89 -11.87
CA VAL A 17 -0.67 -8.86 -10.84
C VAL A 17 0.48 -7.89 -10.99
N SER A 18 0.19 -6.59 -10.91
CA SER A 18 1.22 -5.56 -10.89
C SER A 18 0.80 -4.43 -9.96
N ALA A 19 1.77 -3.89 -9.22
CA ALA A 19 1.59 -2.70 -8.42
C ALA A 19 2.54 -1.61 -8.90
N ARG A 20 2.05 -0.38 -8.94
CA ARG A 20 2.83 0.80 -9.32
C ARG A 20 2.65 1.85 -8.23
N PHE A 21 3.77 2.43 -7.80
CA PHE A 21 3.79 3.51 -6.83
C PHE A 21 4.38 4.75 -7.50
N GLY A 22 3.80 5.91 -7.19
CA GLY A 22 4.30 7.18 -7.68
C GLY A 22 3.99 8.28 -6.68
N THR A 23 4.89 9.25 -6.61
CA THR A 23 4.77 10.40 -5.70
C THR A 23 4.57 11.68 -6.49
N ALA A 24 3.72 12.56 -5.99
CA ALA A 24 3.66 13.95 -6.42
C ALA A 24 4.45 14.82 -5.43
N PRO A 25 5.20 15.84 -5.89
CA PRO A 25 5.37 16.23 -7.28
C PRO A 25 6.21 15.25 -8.11
N PHE A 26 5.98 15.22 -9.43
CA PHE A 26 6.50 14.18 -10.32
C PHE A 26 8.03 14.03 -10.32
N PHE A 27 8.77 15.12 -10.05
CA PHE A 27 10.24 15.10 -10.03
C PHE A 27 10.82 14.14 -8.98
N TRP A 28 10.08 13.81 -7.91
CA TRP A 28 10.53 12.81 -6.94
C TRP A 28 10.73 11.44 -7.55
N ASN A 29 9.90 11.07 -8.54
CA ASN A 29 10.04 9.79 -9.21
C ASN A 29 11.35 9.71 -10.01
N TRP A 30 11.79 10.82 -10.62
CA TRP A 30 13.11 10.90 -11.27
C TRP A 30 14.26 10.76 -10.27
N GLY A 31 14.11 11.36 -9.08
CA GLY A 31 15.09 11.20 -8.00
C GLY A 31 15.22 9.74 -7.56
N MET A 32 14.09 9.05 -7.37
CA MET A 32 14.07 7.63 -7.03
C MET A 32 14.72 6.77 -8.13
N GLU A 33 14.38 7.02 -9.40
CA GLU A 33 14.97 6.33 -10.54
C GLU A 33 16.49 6.55 -10.64
N ALA A 34 16.94 7.79 -10.46
CA ALA A 34 18.36 8.13 -10.44
C ALA A 34 19.09 7.40 -9.30
N MET A 35 18.52 7.37 -8.09
CA MET A 35 19.10 6.63 -6.96
C MET A 35 19.22 5.14 -7.26
N THR A 36 18.20 4.52 -7.86
CA THR A 36 18.25 3.09 -8.20
C THR A 36 19.27 2.76 -9.30
N ASN A 37 19.50 3.69 -10.23
CA ASN A 37 20.43 3.48 -11.34
C ASN A 37 21.89 3.81 -10.97
N LEU A 38 22.10 4.72 -10.01
CA LEU A 38 23.43 5.17 -9.60
C LEU A 38 23.98 4.39 -8.40
N LEU A 39 23.11 3.88 -7.51
CA LEU A 39 23.53 3.13 -6.33
C LEU A 39 23.56 1.62 -6.61
N PRO A 40 24.69 0.94 -6.34
CA PRO A 40 24.78 -0.50 -6.52
C PRO A 40 23.84 -1.25 -5.57
N ALA A 41 23.35 -2.42 -5.99
CA ALA A 41 22.40 -3.22 -5.20
C ALA A 41 22.96 -3.62 -3.83
N GLU A 42 24.27 -3.82 -3.72
CA GLU A 42 24.98 -4.11 -2.47
C GLU A 42 24.93 -2.93 -1.50
N PHE A 43 24.93 -1.70 -2.02
CA PHE A 43 24.76 -0.50 -1.20
C PHE A 43 23.35 -0.45 -0.60
N LEU A 44 22.34 -0.69 -1.43
CA LEU A 44 20.93 -0.68 -1.01
C LEU A 44 20.56 -1.84 -0.05
N ARG A 45 21.35 -2.90 -0.03
CA ARG A 45 21.19 -4.03 0.91
C ARG A 45 21.91 -3.80 2.25
N ASP A 46 22.86 -2.89 2.31
CA ASP A 46 23.61 -2.57 3.52
C ASP A 46 22.83 -1.56 4.38
N ARG A 47 22.24 -2.05 5.46
CA ARG A 47 21.43 -1.24 6.38
C ARG A 47 22.19 -0.01 6.89
N SER A 48 23.50 -0.12 7.14
CA SER A 48 24.28 0.99 7.70
C SER A 48 24.43 2.14 6.69
N LYS A 49 24.62 1.81 5.41
CA LYS A 49 24.76 2.77 4.33
C LYS A 49 23.42 3.41 3.98
N VAL A 50 22.36 2.61 3.93
CA VAL A 50 20.99 3.11 3.74
C VAL A 50 20.60 4.05 4.89
N GLN A 51 20.95 3.72 6.13
CA GLN A 51 20.66 4.57 7.28
C GLN A 51 21.35 5.94 7.17
N GLN A 52 22.63 5.98 6.80
CA GLN A 52 23.36 7.24 6.58
C GLN A 52 22.73 8.08 5.46
N LEU A 53 22.32 7.42 4.37
CA LEU A 53 21.61 8.08 3.27
C LEU A 53 20.30 8.71 3.78
N VAL A 54 19.50 7.97 4.55
CA VAL A 54 18.26 8.47 5.14
C VAL A 54 18.50 9.67 6.04
N GLU A 55 19.53 9.63 6.91
CA GLU A 55 19.85 10.76 7.80
C GLU A 55 20.16 12.06 7.05
N TRP A 56 20.76 11.96 5.86
CA TRP A 56 21.05 13.13 5.03
C TRP A 56 19.81 13.65 4.29
N PHE A 57 18.93 12.75 3.85
CA PHE A 57 17.75 13.12 3.05
C PHE A 57 16.49 13.41 3.87
N ASP A 58 16.34 12.87 5.09
CA ASP A 58 15.14 13.00 5.93
C ASP A 58 14.73 14.48 6.18
N PRO A 59 15.65 15.42 6.48
CA PRO A 59 15.28 16.83 6.65
C PRO A 59 14.67 17.45 5.37
N LEU A 60 15.22 17.09 4.21
CA LEU A 60 14.72 17.57 2.92
C LEU A 60 13.35 16.95 2.59
N VAL A 61 13.19 15.65 2.82
CA VAL A 61 11.93 14.94 2.61
C VAL A 61 10.84 15.55 3.49
N ARG A 62 11.09 15.74 4.79
CA ARG A 62 10.12 16.37 5.73
C ARG A 62 9.74 17.78 5.32
N ALA A 63 10.70 18.58 4.86
CA ALA A 63 10.43 19.93 4.40
C ALA A 63 9.50 19.94 3.18
N VAL A 64 9.71 19.01 2.24
CA VAL A 64 8.89 18.93 1.03
C VAL A 64 7.54 18.27 1.30
N ASP A 65 7.46 17.26 2.17
CA ASP A 65 6.20 16.65 2.62
C ASP A 65 5.30 17.67 3.33
N GLY A 66 5.90 18.59 4.12
CA GLY A 66 5.18 19.71 4.73
C GLY A 66 4.55 20.67 3.71
N ILE A 67 5.08 20.74 2.49
CA ILE A 67 4.61 21.63 1.41
C ILE A 67 3.67 20.90 0.44
N ALA A 68 4.04 19.70 0.00
CA ALA A 68 3.29 18.88 -0.96
C ALA A 68 2.04 18.26 -0.33
N GLY A 69 2.06 18.05 0.99
CA GLY A 69 1.00 17.42 1.75
C GLY A 69 1.02 15.90 1.66
N GLU A 70 0.42 15.26 2.65
CA GLU A 70 0.44 13.79 2.81
C GLU A 70 -0.71 13.09 2.06
N ARG A 71 -1.20 13.62 0.94
CA ARG A 71 -2.37 13.01 0.28
C ARG A 71 -1.99 11.68 -0.35
N VAL A 72 -2.84 10.68 -0.18
CA VAL A 72 -2.70 9.37 -0.82
C VAL A 72 -3.93 9.07 -1.65
N SER A 73 -3.71 8.46 -2.81
CA SER A 73 -4.76 7.83 -3.59
C SER A 73 -4.28 6.47 -4.08
N MET A 74 -5.14 5.47 -3.96
CA MET A 74 -4.92 4.12 -4.44
C MET A 74 -6.07 3.75 -5.38
N ARG A 75 -5.70 3.19 -6.53
CA ARG A 75 -6.64 2.66 -7.52
C ARG A 75 -6.30 1.19 -7.73
N VAL A 76 -7.30 0.34 -7.67
CA VAL A 76 -7.18 -1.09 -7.94
C VAL A 76 -8.08 -1.42 -9.12
N ASP A 77 -7.49 -1.91 -10.19
CA ASP A 77 -8.18 -2.32 -11.41
C ASP A 77 -8.19 -3.85 -11.49
N LEU A 78 -9.35 -4.43 -11.80
CA LEU A 78 -9.51 -5.84 -12.12
C LEU A 78 -10.07 -5.97 -13.53
N GLU A 79 -9.36 -6.68 -14.39
CA GLU A 79 -9.78 -7.02 -15.74
C GLU A 79 -9.89 -8.54 -15.89
N CYS A 80 -11.03 -9.01 -16.38
CA CYS A 80 -11.31 -10.41 -16.61
C CYS A 80 -11.23 -10.75 -18.11
N THR A 81 -10.85 -11.98 -18.42
CA THR A 81 -10.74 -12.47 -19.81
C THR A 81 -12.06 -12.46 -20.59
N ASN A 82 -13.19 -12.43 -19.89
CA ASN A 82 -14.52 -12.30 -20.47
C ASN A 82 -14.93 -10.85 -20.78
N GLY A 83 -14.00 -9.89 -20.70
CA GLY A 83 -14.23 -8.47 -20.98
C GLY A 83 -14.90 -7.70 -19.86
N ARG A 84 -15.20 -8.34 -18.71
CA ARG A 84 -15.64 -7.61 -17.51
C ARG A 84 -14.44 -6.91 -16.88
N SER A 85 -14.63 -5.67 -16.49
CA SER A 85 -13.67 -4.95 -15.65
C SER A 85 -14.38 -4.32 -14.47
N THR A 86 -13.64 -4.08 -13.40
CA THR A 86 -14.11 -3.25 -12.31
C THR A 86 -12.96 -2.50 -11.66
N LEU A 87 -13.30 -1.41 -11.00
CA LEU A 87 -12.36 -0.53 -10.35
C LEU A 87 -12.76 -0.24 -8.90
N ALA A 88 -11.75 -0.19 -8.03
CA ALA A 88 -11.83 0.42 -6.71
C ALA A 88 -10.94 1.67 -6.63
N LEU A 89 -11.42 2.68 -5.92
CA LEU A 89 -10.70 3.93 -5.66
C LEU A 89 -10.76 4.26 -4.18
N PHE A 90 -9.60 4.51 -3.60
CA PHE A 90 -9.44 5.02 -2.25
C PHE A 90 -8.61 6.31 -2.29
N SER A 91 -9.03 7.34 -1.58
CA SER A 91 -8.25 8.57 -1.43
C SER A 91 -8.40 9.13 -0.02
N HIS A 92 -7.30 9.57 0.57
CA HIS A 92 -7.26 10.17 1.90
C HIS A 92 -6.37 11.41 1.93
N ARG A 93 -6.72 12.40 2.77
CA ARG A 93 -5.96 13.67 2.86
C ARG A 93 -4.59 13.52 3.52
N ARG A 94 -4.43 12.47 4.33
CA ARG A 94 -3.25 12.18 5.15
C ARG A 94 -2.90 10.70 5.12
N LEU A 95 -1.77 10.35 4.52
CA LEU A 95 -1.28 8.98 4.40
C LEU A 95 -1.08 8.34 5.77
N SER A 96 -0.48 9.08 6.69
CA SER A 96 -0.22 8.66 8.08
C SER A 96 -1.49 8.17 8.77
N VAL A 97 -2.58 8.94 8.66
CA VAL A 97 -3.88 8.59 9.22
C VAL A 97 -4.51 7.41 8.48
N ALA A 98 -4.44 7.37 7.14
CA ALA A 98 -4.98 6.25 6.36
C ALA A 98 -4.32 4.90 6.73
N VAL A 99 -3.00 4.88 6.88
CA VAL A 99 -2.26 3.70 7.33
C VAL A 99 -2.62 3.34 8.77
N GLY A 100 -2.77 4.35 9.64
CA GLY A 100 -3.24 4.16 11.01
C GLY A 100 -4.62 3.51 11.07
N ASN A 101 -5.58 4.00 10.27
CA ASN A 101 -6.94 3.47 10.21
C ASN A 101 -6.97 2.04 9.67
N ALA A 102 -6.19 1.73 8.62
CA ALA A 102 -6.06 0.37 8.11
C ALA A 102 -5.47 -0.59 9.16
N THR A 103 -4.45 -0.14 9.90
CA THR A 103 -3.83 -0.92 10.98
C THR A 103 -4.82 -1.16 12.12
N ALA A 104 -5.55 -0.12 12.53
CA ALA A 104 -6.57 -0.21 13.57
C ALA A 104 -7.72 -1.14 13.16
N ALA A 105 -8.21 -1.03 11.92
CA ALA A 105 -9.24 -1.91 11.39
C ALA A 105 -8.82 -3.38 11.44
N PHE A 106 -7.56 -3.67 11.08
CA PHE A 106 -7.00 -5.03 11.17
C PHE A 106 -6.90 -5.52 12.62
N ALA A 107 -6.45 -4.66 13.54
CA ALA A 107 -6.39 -5.00 14.96
C ALA A 107 -7.79 -5.31 15.53
N VAL A 108 -8.81 -4.55 15.13
CA VAL A 108 -10.20 -4.84 15.53
C VAL A 108 -10.65 -6.18 14.96
N ALA A 109 -10.36 -6.49 13.70
CA ALA A 109 -10.70 -7.79 13.11
C ALA A 109 -10.07 -8.97 13.87
N ILE A 110 -8.82 -8.83 14.35
CA ILE A 110 -8.18 -9.82 15.23
C ILE A 110 -8.97 -9.99 16.53
N LEU A 111 -9.31 -8.88 17.20
CA LEU A 111 -10.00 -8.91 18.49
C LEU A 111 -11.43 -9.49 18.38
N GLU A 112 -12.07 -9.33 17.23
CA GLU A 112 -13.39 -9.89 16.92
C GLU A 112 -13.32 -11.37 16.50
N GLY A 113 -12.12 -11.94 16.37
CA GLY A 113 -11.92 -13.34 15.97
C GLY A 113 -12.09 -13.60 14.47
N SER A 114 -11.96 -12.57 13.63
CA SER A 114 -12.03 -12.69 12.16
C SER A 114 -10.72 -13.20 11.53
N THR A 115 -9.74 -13.59 12.35
CA THR A 115 -8.39 -14.02 11.97
C THR A 115 -8.00 -15.29 12.72
N GLN A 116 -7.19 -16.16 12.13
CA GLN A 116 -6.60 -17.32 12.79
C GLN A 116 -5.23 -16.99 13.40
N PRO A 117 -4.79 -17.70 14.46
CA PRO A 117 -3.44 -17.58 14.97
C PRO A 117 -2.39 -17.87 13.88
N GLY A 118 -1.38 -17.02 13.75
CA GLY A 118 -0.30 -17.20 12.78
C GLY A 118 0.21 -15.89 12.18
N VAL A 119 1.00 -16.00 11.12
CA VAL A 119 1.46 -14.86 10.32
C VAL A 119 0.83 -15.01 8.94
N TRP A 120 -0.06 -14.09 8.62
CA TRP A 120 -0.91 -14.18 7.44
C TRP A 120 -0.93 -12.84 6.69
N PHE A 121 -1.06 -12.92 5.38
CA PHE A 121 -1.45 -11.79 4.54
C PHE A 121 -2.96 -11.52 4.67
N PRO A 122 -3.42 -10.26 4.55
CA PRO A 122 -4.84 -9.93 4.65
C PRO A 122 -5.75 -10.65 3.64
N GLU A 123 -5.23 -11.00 2.47
CA GLU A 123 -5.94 -11.73 1.41
C GLU A 123 -6.01 -13.24 1.66
N GLU A 124 -5.27 -13.79 2.61
CA GLU A 124 -5.40 -15.19 3.02
C GLU A 124 -6.70 -15.39 3.83
N PRO A 125 -7.44 -16.48 3.63
CA PRO A 125 -8.64 -16.78 4.41
C PRO A 125 -8.39 -16.84 5.92
N GLU A 126 -7.21 -17.32 6.33
CA GLU A 126 -6.74 -17.35 7.72
C GLU A 126 -6.37 -15.97 8.24
N GLY A 127 -5.90 -15.08 7.36
CA GLY A 127 -5.55 -13.71 7.69
C GLY A 127 -6.78 -12.86 7.95
N ILE A 128 -7.69 -12.77 6.98
CA ILE A 128 -9.02 -12.17 7.13
C ILE A 128 -10.03 -13.04 6.40
N ALA A 129 -10.98 -13.60 7.16
CA ALA A 129 -12.11 -14.34 6.61
C ALA A 129 -12.82 -13.53 5.51
N VAL A 130 -13.20 -14.18 4.42
CA VAL A 130 -13.73 -13.50 3.21
C VAL A 130 -14.94 -12.62 3.55
N GLU A 131 -15.78 -13.10 4.45
CA GLU A 131 -17.00 -12.45 4.93
C GLU A 131 -16.71 -11.17 5.75
N ALA A 132 -15.52 -11.08 6.36
CA ALA A 132 -15.10 -9.94 7.17
C ALA A 132 -14.36 -8.85 6.36
N ARG A 133 -13.96 -9.14 5.11
CA ARG A 133 -13.13 -8.22 4.29
C ARG A 133 -13.86 -6.93 3.96
N GLU A 134 -15.15 -6.99 3.65
CA GLU A 134 -15.92 -5.77 3.34
C GLU A 134 -15.98 -4.83 4.54
N GLU A 135 -16.20 -5.37 5.73
CA GLU A 135 -16.26 -4.60 6.97
C GLU A 135 -14.86 -4.04 7.35
N LEU A 136 -13.81 -4.84 7.21
CA LEU A 136 -12.42 -4.38 7.36
C LEU A 136 -12.14 -3.16 6.47
N LEU A 137 -12.49 -3.24 5.18
CA LEU A 137 -12.25 -2.15 4.23
C LEU A 137 -13.08 -0.90 4.56
N LYS A 138 -14.34 -1.06 5.00
CA LYS A 138 -15.18 0.06 5.46
C LYS A 138 -14.56 0.80 6.64
N ARG A 139 -14.06 0.06 7.63
CA ARG A 139 -13.37 0.63 8.81
C ARG A 139 -12.06 1.31 8.41
N ALA A 140 -11.26 0.65 7.57
CA ALA A 140 -10.01 1.21 7.07
C ALA A 140 -10.23 2.50 6.26
N ALA A 141 -11.39 2.65 5.63
CA ALA A 141 -11.78 3.82 4.85
C ALA A 141 -12.28 5.00 5.69
N GLU A 142 -12.27 4.92 7.03
CA GLU A 142 -12.66 6.03 7.88
C GLU A 142 -11.86 7.30 7.54
N GLY A 143 -12.55 8.44 7.40
CA GLY A 143 -11.94 9.71 7.03
C GLY A 143 -11.53 9.85 5.56
N ALA A 144 -11.74 8.83 4.72
CA ALA A 144 -11.45 8.90 3.30
C ALA A 144 -12.29 9.98 2.60
N ILE A 145 -11.66 10.70 1.67
CA ILE A 145 -12.35 11.66 0.80
C ILE A 145 -12.96 10.98 -0.43
N ALA A 146 -12.51 9.77 -0.75
CA ALA A 146 -13.14 8.90 -1.73
C ALA A 146 -12.92 7.44 -1.30
N PHE A 147 -13.99 6.66 -1.27
CA PHE A 147 -13.95 5.22 -1.13
C PHE A 147 -15.04 4.63 -2.01
N VAL A 148 -14.64 4.08 -3.15
CA VAL A 148 -15.52 3.53 -4.18
C VAL A 148 -15.08 2.10 -4.45
N MET A 149 -16.03 1.18 -4.40
CA MET A 149 -15.84 -0.23 -4.71
C MET A 149 -16.75 -0.60 -5.87
N ASN A 150 -16.31 -1.53 -6.73
CA ASN A 150 -17.11 -2.11 -7.81
C ASN A 150 -17.66 -1.09 -8.84
N LYS A 151 -16.85 -0.10 -9.22
CA LYS A 151 -17.18 0.84 -10.31
C LYS A 151 -16.91 0.21 -11.68
#